data_AF-K9T1P4-F1
#
_entry.id   AF-K9T1P4-F1
#
_cell.length_a   1.000
_cell.length_b   1.000
_cell.length_c   1.000
_cell.angle_alpha   90.00
_cell.angle_beta   90.00
_cell.angle_gamma   90.00
#
_symmetry.space_group_name_H-M   'P 1'
#
loop_
_entity.id
_entity.type
_entity.pdbx_description
1 polymer ?
#
loop_
_entity_poly.entity_id
_entity_poly.type
_entity_poly.pdbx_seq_one_letter_code
_entity_poly.pdbx_strand_id
1 'polypeptide(L)'
;MSDRPVEKTLAEQALASYECRACGYVYEPDKGDSKSNTPAGTPFEELPVDWRCPVCGASRSAFVNIGARNAPSGFQENLNYGFGVNRLTPGQKNILIFGGLALAFLFFLSLYGLN
;
A
#
# COMPACT_ATOMS: atom_id res chain seq x y z
N MET A 1 -24.68 9.87 -25.02
CA MET A 1 -23.90 8.87 -24.29
C MET A 1 -22.68 9.61 -23.75
N SER A 2 -22.63 9.90 -22.45
CA SER A 2 -21.67 10.85 -21.89
C SER A 2 -20.24 10.28 -21.95
N ASP A 3 -19.34 10.93 -22.69
CA ASP A 3 -17.88 10.77 -22.59
C ASP A 3 -17.40 11.29 -21.22
N ARG A 4 -17.78 10.60 -20.14
CA ARG A 4 -17.12 10.84 -18.85
C ARG A 4 -15.79 10.10 -18.90
N PRO A 5 -14.64 10.77 -18.71
CA PRO A 5 -13.39 10.07 -18.52
C PRO A 5 -13.59 9.10 -17.34
N VAL A 6 -13.30 7.82 -17.56
CA VAL A 6 -13.36 6.81 -16.51
C VAL A 6 -12.32 7.22 -15.47
N GLU A 7 -12.80 7.77 -14.35
CA GLU A 7 -11.93 8.27 -13.30
C GLU A 7 -11.20 7.10 -12.65
N LYS A 8 -9.86 7.12 -12.74
CA LYS A 8 -9.01 6.09 -12.13
C LYS A 8 -8.79 6.42 -10.67
N THR A 9 -8.87 5.43 -9.78
CA THR A 9 -8.48 5.60 -8.37
C THR A 9 -6.98 5.94 -8.27
N LEU A 10 -6.51 6.49 -7.14
CA LEU A 10 -5.07 6.67 -6.93
C LEU A 10 -4.34 5.32 -6.91
N ALA A 11 -4.99 4.29 -6.40
CA ALA A 11 -4.46 2.93 -6.39
C ALA A 11 -4.23 2.36 -7.80
N GLU A 12 -4.95 2.88 -8.79
CA GLU A 12 -4.85 2.48 -10.19
C GLU A 12 -3.86 3.34 -11.00
N GLN A 13 -3.42 4.47 -10.45
CA GLN A 13 -2.36 5.31 -11.02
C GLN A 13 -0.98 4.97 -10.46
N ALA A 14 -0.92 4.49 -9.23
CA ALA A 14 0.33 4.06 -8.61
C ALA A 14 0.80 2.71 -9.18
N LEU A 15 2.11 2.44 -9.09
CA LEU A 15 2.70 1.20 -9.57
C LEU A 15 2.02 0.00 -8.89
N ALA A 16 1.51 -0.92 -9.71
CA ALA A 16 0.77 -2.06 -9.19
C ALA A 16 1.68 -3.02 -8.42
N SER A 17 1.23 -3.44 -7.24
CA SER A 17 1.84 -4.52 -6.49
C SER A 17 1.34 -5.86 -7.01
N TYR A 18 2.17 -6.89 -6.86
CA TYR A 18 1.89 -8.22 -7.39
C TYR A 18 2.04 -9.28 -6.31
N GLU A 19 1.04 -10.15 -6.15
CA GLU A 19 1.05 -11.21 -5.14
C GLU A 19 1.31 -12.58 -5.77
N CYS A 20 2.28 -13.30 -5.24
CA CYS A 20 2.61 -14.67 -5.62
C CYS A 20 1.53 -15.63 -5.10
N ARG A 21 0.77 -16.25 -6.01
CA ARG A 21 -0.28 -17.21 -5.67
C ARG A 21 0.22 -18.51 -5.04
N ALA A 22 1.52 -18.80 -5.16
CA ALA A 22 2.13 -20.00 -4.60
C ALA A 22 2.45 -19.86 -3.11
N CYS A 23 2.78 -18.64 -2.63
CA CYS A 23 3.27 -18.45 -1.25
C CYS A 23 2.78 -17.18 -0.54
N GLY A 24 2.05 -16.30 -1.21
CA GLY A 24 1.56 -15.04 -0.64
C GLY A 24 2.60 -13.91 -0.58
N TYR A 25 3.80 -14.10 -1.15
CA TYR A 25 4.78 -13.00 -1.26
C TYR A 25 4.23 -11.87 -2.14
N VAL A 26 4.31 -10.63 -1.65
CA VAL A 26 3.90 -9.44 -2.40
C VAL A 26 5.13 -8.67 -2.86
N TYR A 27 5.30 -8.54 -4.18
CA TYR A 27 6.22 -7.60 -4.78
C TYR A 27 5.62 -6.20 -4.76
N GLU A 28 6.30 -5.26 -4.08
CA GLU A 28 5.93 -3.85 -4.02
C GLU A 28 6.98 -3.05 -4.81
N PRO A 29 6.62 -2.45 -5.96
CA PRO A 29 7.55 -1.67 -6.78
C PRO A 29 8.30 -0.58 -5.99
N ASP A 30 7.61 0.10 -5.07
CA ASP A 30 8.21 1.15 -4.21
C ASP A 30 9.36 0.63 -3.32
N LYS A 31 9.38 -0.67 -3.01
CA LYS A 31 10.42 -1.32 -2.20
C LYS A 31 11.46 -2.04 -3.07
N GLY A 32 11.08 -2.46 -4.27
CA GLY A 32 11.88 -3.36 -5.09
C GLY A 32 12.02 -4.74 -4.45
N ASP A 33 13.13 -5.42 -4.73
CA ASP A 33 13.48 -6.70 -4.14
C ASP A 33 14.98 -6.77 -3.88
N SER A 34 15.37 -6.58 -2.62
CA SER A 34 16.77 -6.58 -2.22
C SER A 34 17.45 -7.94 -2.35
N LYS A 35 16.70 -9.06 -2.30
CA LYS A 35 17.26 -10.40 -2.45
C LYS A 35 17.67 -10.69 -3.89
N SER A 36 16.96 -10.11 -4.86
CA SER A 36 17.28 -10.23 -6.29
C SER A 36 18.04 -9.02 -6.84
N ASN A 37 18.49 -8.10 -6.00
CA ASN A 37 19.11 -6.82 -6.40
C ASN A 37 18.22 -5.97 -7.34
N THR A 38 16.91 -6.04 -7.17
CA THR A 38 15.95 -5.20 -7.88
C THR A 38 15.78 -3.89 -7.11
N PRO A 39 16.09 -2.72 -7.72
CA PRO A 39 16.00 -1.44 -7.03
C PRO A 39 14.54 -1.05 -6.75
N ALA A 40 14.35 -0.17 -5.77
CA ALA A 40 13.08 0.49 -5.54
C ALA A 40 12.66 1.32 -6.77
N GLY A 41 11.35 1.33 -7.05
CA GLY A 41 10.75 1.98 -8.21
C GLY A 41 10.67 1.12 -9.46
N THR A 42 11.20 -0.12 -9.47
CA THR A 42 11.08 -1.01 -10.62
C THR A 42 9.65 -1.59 -10.73
N PRO A 43 8.90 -1.31 -11.80
CA PRO A 43 7.60 -1.94 -12.01
C PRO A 43 7.76 -3.44 -12.26
N PHE A 44 6.74 -4.24 -11.91
CA PHE A 44 6.80 -5.70 -12.02
C PHE A 44 6.99 -6.17 -13.47
N GLU A 45 6.46 -5.39 -14.42
CA GLU A 45 6.55 -5.62 -15.85
C GLU A 45 7.99 -5.49 -16.36
N GLU A 46 8.79 -4.62 -15.76
CA GLU A 46 10.20 -4.41 -16.10
C GLU A 46 11.16 -5.39 -15.41
N LEU A 47 10.64 -6.27 -14.55
CA LEU A 47 11.46 -7.31 -13.94
C LEU A 47 12.09 -8.22 -15.02
N PRO A 48 13.31 -8.73 -14.79
CA PRO A 48 13.91 -9.72 -15.67
C PRO A 48 13.03 -10.97 -15.86
N VAL A 49 13.12 -11.62 -17.02
CA VAL A 49 12.32 -12.83 -17.33
C VAL A 49 12.67 -14.03 -16.45
N ASP A 50 13.92 -14.10 -16.04
CA ASP A 50 14.49 -15.07 -15.12
C ASP A 50 14.25 -14.72 -13.66
N TRP A 51 13.70 -13.54 -13.34
CA TRP A 51 13.32 -13.21 -11.97
C TRP A 51 12.36 -14.26 -11.41
N ARG A 52 12.58 -14.62 -10.15
CA ARG A 52 11.81 -15.61 -9.41
C ARG A 52 11.38 -15.02 -8.07
N CYS A 53 10.26 -15.51 -7.56
CA CYS A 53 9.81 -15.16 -6.22
C CYS A 53 10.94 -15.41 -5.21
N PRO A 54 11.37 -14.40 -4.43
CA PRO A 54 12.48 -14.51 -3.49
C PRO A 54 12.14 -15.36 -2.24
N VAL A 55 10.90 -15.82 -2.13
CA VAL A 55 10.40 -16.66 -1.04
C VAL A 55 10.29 -18.12 -1.47
N CYS A 56 9.66 -18.41 -2.62
CA CYS A 56 9.36 -19.79 -3.05
C CYS A 56 9.99 -20.22 -4.38
N GLY A 57 10.68 -19.32 -5.10
CA GLY A 57 11.29 -19.62 -6.38
C GLY A 57 10.32 -19.75 -7.56
N ALA A 58 9.01 -19.49 -7.38
CA ALA A 58 8.04 -19.49 -8.46
C ALA A 58 8.34 -18.42 -9.53
N SER A 59 7.96 -18.69 -10.78
CA SER A 59 8.08 -17.75 -11.90
C SER A 59 7.15 -16.54 -11.74
N ARG A 60 7.45 -15.46 -12.49
CA ARG A 60 6.58 -14.27 -12.58
C ARG A 60 5.13 -14.58 -12.99
N SER A 61 4.92 -15.65 -13.75
CA SER A 61 3.58 -16.09 -14.16
C SER A 61 2.68 -16.55 -13.00
N ALA A 62 3.25 -16.86 -11.84
CA ALA A 62 2.48 -17.22 -10.64
C ALA A 62 1.98 -15.99 -9.86
N PHE A 63 2.28 -14.77 -10.33
CA PHE A 63 1.89 -13.54 -9.68
C PHE A 63 0.61 -12.97 -10.28
N VAL A 64 -0.23 -12.38 -9.42
CA VAL A 64 -1.43 -11.64 -9.82
C VAL A 64 -1.31 -10.19 -9.42
N ASN A 65 -1.81 -9.29 -10.27
CA ASN A 65 -1.92 -7.88 -9.95
C ASN A 65 -2.96 -7.68 -8.84
N ILE A 66 -2.57 -6.98 -7.77
CA ILE A 66 -3.45 -6.65 -6.64
C ILE A 66 -3.65 -5.13 -6.47
N GLY A 67 -3.29 -4.33 -7.47
CA GLY A 67 -3.29 -2.87 -7.42
C GLY A 67 -2.18 -2.31 -6.53
N ALA A 68 -2.16 -0.98 -6.31
CA ALA A 68 -1.16 -0.36 -5.46
C ALA A 68 -1.53 -0.48 -3.98
N ARG A 69 -0.72 -1.24 -3.22
CA ARG A 69 -0.96 -1.52 -1.79
C ARG A 69 -0.82 -0.28 -0.90
N ASN A 70 0.06 0.65 -1.27
CA ASN A 70 0.40 1.83 -0.47
C ASN A 70 -0.39 3.09 -0.85
N ALA A 71 -1.26 3.01 -1.85
CA ALA A 71 -2.06 4.15 -2.28
C ALA A 71 -3.26 4.42 -1.34
N PRO A 72 -3.69 5.68 -1.21
CA PRO A 72 -4.94 6.01 -0.53
C PRO A 72 -6.13 5.31 -1.18
N SER A 73 -7.03 4.76 -0.37
CA SER A 73 -8.24 4.09 -0.87
C SER A 73 -9.26 5.09 -1.39
N GLY A 74 -9.83 4.86 -2.57
CA GLY A 74 -10.98 5.61 -3.10
C GLY A 74 -10.78 6.27 -4.47
N PHE A 75 -11.82 6.96 -4.94
CA PHE A 75 -11.82 7.77 -6.17
C PHE A 75 -11.11 9.12 -5.93
N GLN A 76 -10.53 9.71 -6.98
CA GLN A 76 -9.73 10.95 -6.84
C GLN A 76 -10.57 12.11 -6.32
N GLU A 77 -11.81 12.22 -6.79
CA GLU A 77 -12.78 13.24 -6.40
C GLU A 77 -13.03 13.29 -4.88
N ASN A 78 -12.99 12.14 -4.19
CA ASN A 78 -13.27 12.04 -2.76
C ASN A 78 -12.04 12.21 -1.85
N LEU A 79 -10.84 12.31 -2.41
CA LEU A 79 -9.61 12.46 -1.62
C LEU A 79 -9.58 13.78 -0.84
N ASN A 80 -10.28 14.81 -1.34
CA ASN A 80 -10.31 16.14 -0.77
C ASN A 80 -11.46 16.33 0.23
N TYR A 81 -12.33 15.34 0.36
CA TYR A 81 -13.48 15.41 1.25
C TYR A 81 -13.05 15.27 2.73
N GLY A 82 -13.69 16.03 3.61
CA GLY A 82 -13.49 15.96 5.06
C GLY A 82 -12.20 16.60 5.56
N PHE A 83 -11.61 16.02 6.62
CA PHE A 83 -10.47 16.61 7.33
C PHE A 83 -9.10 16.14 6.81
N GLY A 84 -8.98 15.88 5.51
CA GLY A 84 -7.71 15.49 4.87
C GLY A 84 -7.24 14.05 5.13
N VAL A 85 -7.92 13.27 5.98
CA VAL A 85 -7.56 11.87 6.29
C VAL A 85 -7.75 10.91 5.11
N ASN A 86 -8.53 11.28 4.10
CA ASN A 86 -8.78 10.49 2.90
C ASN A 86 -7.57 10.45 1.94
N ARG A 87 -6.58 11.32 2.15
CA ARG A 87 -5.32 11.33 1.39
C ARG A 87 -4.23 10.46 2.03
N LEU A 88 -4.46 9.95 3.24
CA LEU A 88 -3.46 9.18 3.97
C LEU A 88 -3.33 7.77 3.39
N THR A 89 -2.11 7.25 3.38
CA THR A 89 -1.89 5.82 3.10
C THR A 89 -2.50 4.97 4.22
N PRO A 90 -2.80 3.68 3.98
CA PRO A 90 -3.29 2.79 5.03
C PRO A 90 -2.39 2.79 6.27
N GLY A 91 -1.07 2.82 6.09
CA GLY A 91 -0.10 2.87 7.18
C GLY A 91 -0.17 4.17 8.00
N GLN A 92 -0.22 5.33 7.33
CA GLN A 92 -0.37 6.62 8.02
C GLN A 92 -1.68 6.72 8.80
N LYS A 93 -2.77 6.20 8.24
CA LYS A 93 -4.08 6.17 8.89
C LYS A 93 -4.05 5.29 10.15
N ASN A 94 -3.41 4.12 10.06
CA ASN A 94 -3.23 3.24 11.23
C ASN A 94 -2.41 3.92 12.32
N ILE A 95 -1.31 4.59 11.98
CA ILE A 95 -0.49 5.33 12.94
C ILE A 95 -1.30 6.42 13.62
N LEU A 96 -2.09 7.19 12.87
CA LEU A 96 -2.94 8.25 13.42
C LEU A 96 -3.97 7.69 14.41
N ILE A 97 -4.67 6.62 14.03
CA ILE A 97 -5.72 6.00 14.87
C ILE A 97 -5.10 5.41 16.15
N PHE A 98 -4.13 4.50 16.01
CA PHE A 98 -3.58 3.80 17.17
C PHE A 98 -2.71 4.71 18.04
N GLY A 99 -1.98 5.66 17.43
CA GLY A 99 -1.24 6.67 18.17
C GLY A 99 -2.17 7.58 18.97
N GLY A 100 -3.27 8.04 18.38
CA GLY A 100 -4.28 8.83 19.09
C GLY A 100 -4.92 8.07 20.25
N LEU A 101 -5.31 6.81 20.02
CA LEU A 101 -5.86 5.95 21.08
C LEU A 101 -4.86 5.71 22.22
N ALA A 102 -3.59 5.47 21.90
CA ALA A 102 -2.54 5.27 22.91
C ALA A 102 -2.28 6.54 23.73
N LEU A 103 -2.20 7.71 23.08
CA LEU A 103 -2.06 8.99 23.76
C LEU A 103 -3.24 9.29 24.67
N ALA A 104 -4.47 9.04 24.20
CA ALA A 104 -5.67 9.21 25.02
C ALA A 104 -5.65 8.28 26.24
N PHE A 105 -5.28 7.01 26.05
CA PHE A 105 -5.16 6.04 27.14
C PHE A 105 -4.13 6.47 28.18
N LEU A 106 -2.94 6.91 27.75
CA LEU A 106 -1.91 7.43 28.66
C LEU A 106 -2.34 8.71 29.37
N PHE A 107 -3.07 9.59 28.68
CA PHE A 107 -3.66 10.79 29.28
C PHE A 107 -4.66 10.42 30.38
N PHE A 108 -5.58 9.47 30.14
CA PHE A 108 -6.51 9.03 31.18
C PHE A 108 -5.81 8.32 32.34
N LEU A 109 -4.76 7.54 32.08
CA LEU A 109 -3.95 6.92 33.13
C LEU A 109 -3.23 7.96 34.00
N SER A 110 -2.72 9.05 33.42
CA SER A 110 -2.03 10.08 34.19
C SER A 110 -2.95 10.81 35.16
N LEU A 111 -4.26 10.88 34.88
CA LEU A 111 -5.24 11.45 35.80
C LEU A 111 -5.39 10.65 37.10
N TYR A 112 -5.12 9.34 37.10
CA TYR A 112 -5.09 8.54 38.33
C TYR A 112 -3.93 8.92 39.26
N GLY A 113 -2.88 9.57 38.73
CA GLY A 113 -1.73 10.07 39.50
C GLY A 113 -1.95 11.45 40.12
N LEU A 114 -3.13 12.06 39.95
CA LEU A 114 -3.47 13.37 40.52
C LEU A 114 -4.13 13.28 41.92
N ASN A 115 -4.15 12.09 42.53
CA ASN A 115 -4.59 11.85 43.91
C ASN A 115 -3.46 11.97 44.92
#